data_AF-A0A4V3AZY3-F1
#
_entry.id   AF-A0A4V3AZY3-F1
#
_cell.length_a   1.000
_cell.length_b   1.000
_cell.length_c   1.000
_cell.angle_alpha   90.00
_cell.angle_beta   90.00
_cell.angle_gamma   90.00
#
_symmetry.space_group_name_H-M   'P 1'
#
loop_
_entity.id
_entity.type
_entity.pdbx_description
1 polymer ?
#
loop_
_entity_poly.entity_id
_entity_poly.type
_entity_poly.pdbx_seq_one_letter_code
_entity_poly.pdbx_strand_id
1 'polypeptide(L)'
;MGQLIFDNENVRLRIIDLQYQNLDEDKFEQEIKRIYLEETGTALEANVEIVQSDALTESNGSSYDGTAVNLYSDDGAINEVYVISQGSADAGDWDYNLRGIFAGQEVNQFESTFTFVNESKKYFEQKNDLQEPVVIGLSHSLAHHNNSSVQLVTGVFDEIYSVNGAQPTAYHLYKADVKFRQAINREFSIGANPDELFSVSPEKLKVFTENYYQDMTTGIHQLISEDDPLYGGSGARGFFTVGDVTMVDTNPEMSGLRAMVDSVPDEVIADFQQLAVQYSLAFEKGGSSKGIQDLTGVDVNVIDKFAEDPSFVGIIKNYFTSSKELDNMIVDMNEKIPVLLETVENITKNGEQIFGAFVKNGFITEAEKNILVSEMDTAGGKLDEMIEILNTLSIYRDGEMVGNTGTAIFGADASGALRLKGLMEDLTKSGDEFSRILGPVLEEIGHSHSIEEMLNALGMENGRQYQGNDMIMIGRQNGSEIRVNISAAVRMYQEGQALLEEKRSAVEAVMSTSQVELLDGYEEEKSKVIAKINEIEGNPVSYTNVLRKYVYFPRLDKSITRIAIQDSFQPLTGISFDDLYSNLLTTIQNTDDFLTSSREAIEKIFEKDEHVAQLFDYGQGGEKVALR
;
A
#
# COMPACT_ATOMS: atom_id res chain seq x y z
N MET A 1 -27.46 -11.29 -12.02
CA MET A 1 -26.15 -10.87 -12.54
C MET A 1 -25.52 -12.01 -13.32
N GLY A 2 -24.70 -11.68 -14.32
CA GLY A 2 -23.74 -12.65 -14.87
C GLY A 2 -22.67 -12.99 -13.83
N GLN A 3 -21.82 -13.96 -14.12
CA GLN A 3 -20.65 -14.26 -13.30
C GLN A 3 -19.63 -13.13 -13.46
N LEU A 4 -19.16 -12.55 -12.35
CA LEU A 4 -18.13 -11.50 -12.36
C LEU A 4 -16.82 -12.05 -12.93
N ILE A 5 -16.02 -11.20 -13.58
CA ILE A 5 -14.71 -11.61 -14.10
C ILE A 5 -13.73 -11.96 -12.96
N PHE A 6 -13.68 -11.16 -11.88
CA PHE A 6 -12.88 -11.47 -10.69
C PHE A 6 -13.71 -12.19 -9.63
N ASP A 7 -14.19 -13.39 -9.95
CA ASP A 7 -14.93 -14.26 -9.02
C ASP A 7 -14.00 -15.00 -8.04
N ASN A 8 -12.75 -15.28 -8.44
CA ASN A 8 -11.74 -15.94 -7.63
C ASN A 8 -11.24 -15.03 -6.49
N GLU A 9 -11.32 -15.52 -5.26
CA GLU A 9 -10.89 -14.80 -4.05
C GLU A 9 -9.41 -14.39 -4.09
N ASN A 10 -8.51 -15.28 -4.50
CA ASN A 10 -7.08 -15.00 -4.57
C ASN A 10 -6.76 -13.94 -5.62
N VAL A 11 -7.50 -13.91 -6.74
CA VAL A 11 -7.38 -12.83 -7.74
C VAL A 11 -7.71 -11.50 -7.10
N ARG A 12 -8.85 -11.39 -6.40
CA ARG A 12 -9.26 -10.15 -5.73
C ARG A 12 -8.25 -9.70 -4.67
N LEU A 13 -7.79 -10.61 -3.82
CA LEU A 13 -6.82 -10.30 -2.77
C LEU A 13 -5.50 -9.79 -3.35
N ARG A 14 -4.95 -10.45 -4.38
CA ARG A 14 -3.71 -10.03 -5.04
C ARG A 14 -3.86 -8.70 -5.79
N ILE A 15 -5.04 -8.43 -6.36
CA ILE A 15 -5.34 -7.13 -6.98
C ILE A 15 -5.46 -6.03 -5.93
N ILE A 16 -6.03 -6.29 -4.75
CA ILE A 16 -6.04 -5.32 -3.64
C ILE A 16 -4.60 -5.00 -3.22
N ASP A 17 -3.71 -6.00 -3.16
CA ASP A 17 -2.30 -5.81 -2.81
C ASP A 17 -1.55 -4.89 -3.81
N LEU A 18 -1.93 -4.89 -5.09
CA LEU A 18 -1.32 -3.99 -6.09
C LEU A 18 -1.49 -2.50 -5.75
N GLN A 19 -2.54 -2.11 -5.02
CA GLN A 19 -2.76 -0.72 -4.61
C GLN A 19 -1.65 -0.19 -3.69
N TYR A 20 -0.90 -1.07 -3.04
CA TYR A 20 0.22 -0.68 -2.15
C TYR A 20 1.55 -0.54 -2.89
N GLN A 21 1.60 -0.83 -4.20
CA GLN A 21 2.84 -0.90 -4.97
C GLN A 21 3.15 0.37 -5.78
N ASN A 22 2.24 1.37 -5.80
CA ASN A 22 2.40 2.63 -6.52
C ASN A 22 2.82 2.44 -7.99
N LEU A 23 2.14 1.52 -8.67
CA LEU A 23 2.41 1.21 -10.08
C LEU A 23 1.77 2.25 -11.00
N ASP A 24 2.42 2.49 -12.15
CA ASP A 24 1.81 3.19 -13.28
C ASP A 24 0.73 2.32 -13.96
N GLU A 25 -0.17 2.95 -14.71
CA GLU A 25 -1.33 2.27 -15.34
C GLU A 25 -0.91 1.07 -16.20
N ASP A 26 0.12 1.20 -17.04
CA ASP A 26 0.58 0.12 -17.93
C ASP A 26 1.08 -1.10 -17.14
N LYS A 27 1.86 -0.88 -16.07
CA LYS A 27 2.32 -1.97 -15.20
C LYS A 27 1.18 -2.56 -14.40
N PHE A 28 0.26 -1.73 -13.90
CA PHE A 28 -0.89 -2.21 -13.15
C PHE A 28 -1.74 -3.16 -14.02
N GLU A 29 -1.99 -2.81 -15.27
CA GLU A 29 -2.67 -3.68 -16.25
C GLU A 29 -1.92 -4.99 -16.46
N GLN A 30 -0.60 -4.94 -16.66
CA GLN A 30 0.23 -6.15 -16.83
C GLN A 30 0.15 -7.08 -15.63
N GLU A 31 0.20 -6.53 -14.42
CA GLU A 31 0.11 -7.29 -13.17
C GLU A 31 -1.28 -7.90 -12.97
N ILE A 32 -2.37 -7.20 -13.30
CA ILE A 32 -3.74 -7.76 -13.30
C ILE A 32 -3.81 -8.98 -14.23
N LYS A 33 -3.34 -8.83 -15.48
CA LYS A 33 -3.38 -9.91 -16.48
C LYS A 33 -2.53 -11.10 -16.02
N ARG A 34 -1.38 -10.85 -15.40
CA ARG A 34 -0.53 -11.88 -14.81
C ARG A 34 -1.23 -12.60 -13.65
N ILE A 35 -1.75 -11.86 -12.68
CA ILE A 35 -2.45 -12.44 -11.51
C ILE A 35 -3.63 -13.29 -11.96
N TYR A 36 -4.44 -12.78 -12.89
CA TYR A 36 -5.58 -13.52 -13.41
C TYR A 36 -5.14 -14.83 -14.08
N LEU A 37 -4.10 -14.78 -14.94
CA LEU A 37 -3.55 -15.96 -15.58
C LEU A 37 -2.99 -16.96 -14.56
N GLU A 38 -2.23 -16.48 -13.58
CA GLU A 38 -1.62 -17.33 -12.54
C GLU A 38 -2.67 -18.02 -11.66
N GLU A 39 -3.75 -17.33 -11.28
CA GLU A 39 -4.75 -17.94 -10.41
C GLU A 39 -5.75 -18.83 -11.16
N THR A 40 -6.08 -18.49 -12.42
CA THR A 40 -7.12 -19.18 -13.20
C THR A 40 -6.59 -20.17 -14.23
N GLY A 41 -5.33 -20.03 -14.66
CA GLY A 41 -4.74 -20.78 -15.78
C GLY A 41 -5.16 -20.27 -17.17
N THR A 42 -5.99 -19.21 -17.22
CA THR A 42 -6.55 -18.68 -18.48
C THR A 42 -6.22 -17.20 -18.65
N ALA A 43 -6.05 -16.77 -19.90
CA ALA A 43 -5.86 -15.36 -20.22
C ALA A 43 -7.13 -14.55 -19.88
N LEU A 44 -6.93 -13.31 -19.45
CA LEU A 44 -8.02 -12.36 -19.25
C LEU A 44 -8.56 -11.90 -20.61
N GLU A 45 -9.73 -12.41 -21.01
CA GLU A 45 -10.41 -12.06 -22.27
C GLU A 45 -11.28 -10.79 -22.12
N ALA A 46 -10.69 -9.72 -21.58
CA ALA A 46 -11.34 -8.41 -21.45
C ALA A 46 -10.33 -7.28 -21.73
N ASN A 47 -10.83 -6.17 -22.28
CA ASN A 47 -10.08 -4.92 -22.32
C ASN A 47 -9.98 -4.38 -20.89
N VAL A 48 -8.81 -3.82 -20.54
CA VAL A 48 -8.54 -3.25 -19.22
C VAL A 48 -8.29 -1.77 -19.41
N GLU A 49 -9.02 -0.93 -18.67
CA GLU A 49 -8.74 0.49 -18.56
C GLU A 49 -8.61 0.88 -17.11
N ILE A 50 -7.64 1.74 -16.81
CA ILE A 50 -7.29 2.10 -15.44
C ILE A 50 -7.36 3.62 -15.30
N VAL A 51 -7.78 4.07 -14.12
CA VAL A 51 -7.71 5.48 -13.73
C VAL A 51 -7.48 5.60 -12.23
N GLN A 52 -6.55 6.46 -11.84
CA GLN A 52 -6.21 6.73 -10.44
C GLN A 52 -6.96 7.94 -9.88
N SER A 53 -7.08 8.01 -8.55
CA SER A 53 -7.85 9.04 -7.85
C SER A 53 -7.36 10.47 -8.09
N ASP A 54 -6.05 10.65 -8.22
CA ASP A 54 -5.39 11.94 -8.49
C ASP A 54 -5.70 12.50 -9.89
N ALA A 55 -6.03 11.64 -10.85
CA ALA A 55 -6.43 12.02 -12.19
C ALA A 55 -7.88 12.53 -12.29
N LEU A 56 -8.74 12.14 -11.34
CA LEU A 56 -10.18 12.42 -11.39
C LEU A 56 -10.67 13.40 -10.32
N THR A 57 -9.97 13.52 -9.19
CA THR A 57 -10.44 14.29 -8.05
C THR A 57 -9.40 15.30 -7.59
N GLU A 58 -9.84 16.53 -7.32
CA GLU A 58 -8.99 17.52 -6.66
C GLU A 58 -8.89 17.17 -5.16
N SER A 59 -7.69 17.27 -4.59
CA SER A 59 -7.49 17.01 -3.15
C SER A 59 -8.37 17.95 -2.31
N ASN A 60 -9.28 17.36 -1.55
CA ASN A 60 -10.11 18.04 -0.54
C ASN A 60 -9.44 18.06 0.85
N GLY A 61 -8.13 17.78 0.92
CA GLY A 61 -7.40 17.58 2.17
C GLY A 61 -7.56 16.18 2.78
N SER A 62 -8.22 15.24 2.08
CA SER A 62 -8.22 13.82 2.40
C SER A 62 -6.96 13.12 1.90
N SER A 63 -6.49 12.10 2.65
CA SER A 63 -5.43 11.17 2.23
C SER A 63 -5.94 9.99 1.39
N TYR A 64 -7.23 9.98 1.00
CA TYR A 64 -7.80 8.89 0.22
C TYR A 64 -7.02 8.67 -1.09
N ASP A 65 -6.62 7.43 -1.32
CA ASP A 65 -6.06 6.95 -2.58
C ASP A 65 -6.81 5.70 -3.06
N GLY A 66 -6.98 5.60 -4.37
CA GLY A 66 -7.64 4.47 -5.00
C GLY A 66 -7.41 4.42 -6.50
N THR A 67 -7.55 3.21 -7.03
CA THR A 67 -7.44 2.90 -8.45
C THR A 67 -8.76 2.29 -8.92
N ALA A 68 -9.32 2.79 -10.01
CA ALA A 68 -10.48 2.19 -10.65
C ALA A 68 -10.06 1.46 -11.93
N VAL A 69 -10.49 0.22 -12.07
CA VAL A 69 -10.21 -0.67 -13.20
C VAL A 69 -11.52 -1.01 -13.88
N ASN A 70 -11.66 -0.63 -15.15
CA ASN A 70 -12.77 -1.05 -15.99
C ASN A 70 -12.37 -2.28 -16.81
N LEU A 71 -13.09 -3.37 -16.63
CA LEU A 71 -13.03 -4.53 -17.50
C LEU A 71 -14.22 -4.48 -18.45
N TYR A 72 -13.95 -4.49 -19.76
CA TYR A 72 -15.02 -4.41 -20.74
C TYR A 72 -14.75 -5.22 -22.01
N SER A 73 -15.83 -5.50 -22.75
CA SER A 73 -15.78 -6.06 -24.10
C SER A 73 -16.41 -5.09 -25.11
N ASP A 74 -15.92 -5.08 -26.35
CA ASP A 74 -16.40 -4.18 -27.42
C ASP A 74 -17.89 -4.38 -27.75
N ASP A 75 -18.45 -5.57 -27.48
CA ASP A 75 -19.85 -5.89 -27.69
C ASP A 75 -20.74 -5.54 -26.48
N GLY A 76 -20.15 -5.03 -25.39
CA GLY A 76 -20.82 -4.65 -24.15
C GLY A 76 -21.33 -5.82 -23.32
N ALA A 77 -20.91 -7.05 -23.60
CA ALA A 77 -21.25 -8.22 -22.78
C ALA A 77 -20.58 -8.17 -21.39
N ILE A 78 -19.40 -7.54 -21.31
CA ILE A 78 -18.65 -7.27 -20.08
C ILE A 78 -18.56 -5.75 -19.91
N ASN A 79 -18.92 -5.26 -18.72
CA ASN A 79 -18.70 -3.87 -18.31
C ASN A 79 -18.74 -3.78 -16.78
N GLU A 80 -17.57 -3.96 -16.16
CA GLU A 80 -17.39 -4.07 -14.72
C GLU A 80 -16.32 -3.07 -14.27
N VAL A 81 -16.66 -2.21 -13.31
CA VAL A 81 -15.73 -1.24 -12.71
C VAL A 81 -15.37 -1.71 -11.31
N TYR A 82 -14.11 -2.08 -11.12
CA TYR A 82 -13.53 -2.44 -9.83
C TYR A 82 -12.84 -1.21 -9.24
N VAL A 83 -13.36 -0.71 -8.12
CA VAL A 83 -12.74 0.39 -7.37
C VAL A 83 -11.93 -0.19 -6.23
N ILE A 84 -10.62 -0.13 -6.37
CA ILE A 84 -9.64 -0.62 -5.39
C ILE A 84 -9.25 0.56 -4.51
N SER A 85 -9.72 0.56 -3.26
CA SER A 85 -9.45 1.62 -2.30
C SER A 85 -8.28 1.23 -1.41
N GLN A 86 -7.32 2.14 -1.21
CA GLN A 86 -6.17 1.90 -0.35
C GLN A 86 -6.59 1.93 1.13
N GLY A 87 -6.10 0.96 1.90
CA GLY A 87 -6.15 1.01 3.36
C GLY A 87 -5.08 1.97 3.91
N SER A 88 -4.73 1.83 5.19
CA SER A 88 -3.70 2.67 5.79
C SER A 88 -2.31 2.38 5.21
N ALA A 89 -1.68 3.35 4.57
CA ALA A 89 -0.33 3.26 4.01
C ALA A 89 0.68 4.15 4.75
N ASP A 90 0.21 5.27 5.33
CA ASP A 90 1.05 6.25 6.01
C ASP A 90 0.62 6.51 7.46
N ALA A 91 1.50 7.18 8.24
CA ALA A 91 1.21 7.58 9.63
C ALA A 91 -0.05 8.46 9.78
N GLY A 92 -0.47 9.15 8.72
CA GLY A 92 -1.72 9.92 8.68
C GLY A 92 -2.99 9.06 8.64
N ASP A 93 -2.92 7.85 8.10
CA ASP A 93 -4.08 6.96 8.00
C ASP A 93 -4.38 6.27 9.34
N TRP A 94 -3.37 6.07 10.17
CA TRP A 94 -3.56 5.63 11.57
C TRP A 94 -4.24 6.70 12.43
N ASP A 95 -3.97 7.99 12.14
CA ASP A 95 -4.67 9.12 12.77
C ASP A 95 -6.14 9.16 12.34
N TYR A 96 -6.46 8.93 11.06
CA TYR A 96 -7.84 8.78 10.59
C TYR A 96 -8.53 7.53 11.16
N ASN A 97 -7.84 6.39 11.29
CA ASN A 97 -8.42 5.20 11.96
C ASN A 97 -8.88 5.54 13.39
N LEU A 98 -8.08 6.32 14.11
CA LEU A 98 -8.37 6.71 15.48
C LEU A 98 -9.46 7.80 15.59
N ARG A 99 -9.45 8.79 14.68
CA ARG A 99 -10.39 9.92 14.72
C ARG A 99 -11.66 9.72 13.89
N GLY A 100 -11.52 9.25 12.67
CA GLY A 100 -12.62 8.98 11.75
C GLY A 100 -13.43 7.78 12.20
N ILE A 101 -12.79 6.62 12.34
CA ILE A 101 -13.49 5.35 12.65
C ILE A 101 -13.85 5.28 14.12
N PHE A 102 -12.83 5.30 15.00
CA PHE A 102 -13.03 5.12 16.44
C PHE A 102 -13.79 6.31 17.04
N ALA A 103 -13.46 7.56 16.71
CA ALA A 103 -14.09 8.74 17.32
C ALA A 103 -15.26 9.36 16.53
N GLY A 104 -15.49 8.97 15.28
CA GLY A 104 -16.55 9.55 14.43
C GLY A 104 -16.35 11.03 14.08
N GLN A 105 -15.13 11.55 14.21
CA GLN A 105 -14.85 12.98 14.11
C GLN A 105 -14.53 13.49 12.70
N GLU A 106 -14.29 12.61 11.72
CA GLU A 106 -13.95 13.00 10.34
C GLU A 106 -14.66 12.13 9.31
N VAL A 107 -15.17 12.75 8.23
CA VAL A 107 -15.92 12.09 7.14
C VAL A 107 -15.34 12.39 5.75
N ASN A 108 -14.17 13.03 5.69
CA ASN A 108 -13.51 13.43 4.45
C ASN A 108 -13.16 12.22 3.56
N GLN A 109 -12.62 11.13 4.12
CA GLN A 109 -12.33 9.92 3.33
C GLN A 109 -13.62 9.28 2.79
N PHE A 110 -14.70 9.23 3.57
CA PHE A 110 -16.02 8.82 3.08
C PHE A 110 -16.49 9.65 1.87
N GLU A 111 -16.38 10.99 1.95
CA GLU A 111 -16.76 11.89 0.86
C GLU A 111 -15.87 11.70 -0.38
N SER A 112 -14.56 11.51 -0.18
CA SER A 112 -13.59 11.24 -1.25
C SER A 112 -13.86 9.91 -1.93
N THR A 113 -14.13 8.83 -1.18
CA THR A 113 -14.50 7.53 -1.73
C THR A 113 -15.75 7.63 -2.58
N PHE A 114 -16.83 8.24 -2.06
CA PHE A 114 -18.07 8.43 -2.84
C PHE A 114 -17.85 9.25 -4.12
N THR A 115 -17.02 10.30 -4.04
CA THR A 115 -16.69 11.14 -5.19
C THR A 115 -15.93 10.33 -6.23
N PHE A 116 -14.87 9.63 -5.82
CA PHE A 116 -14.05 8.84 -6.73
C PHE A 116 -14.86 7.77 -7.45
N VAL A 117 -15.67 6.98 -6.74
CA VAL A 117 -16.51 5.94 -7.35
C VAL A 117 -17.42 6.53 -8.45
N ASN A 118 -18.08 7.65 -8.17
CA ASN A 118 -18.97 8.30 -9.14
C ASN A 118 -18.20 8.88 -10.33
N GLU A 119 -17.05 9.52 -10.10
CA GLU A 119 -16.25 10.09 -11.18
C GLU A 119 -15.61 9.01 -12.06
N SER A 120 -15.14 7.90 -11.48
CA SER A 120 -14.65 6.73 -12.23
C SER A 120 -15.73 6.14 -13.12
N LYS A 121 -16.95 5.95 -12.58
CA LYS A 121 -18.09 5.47 -13.34
C LYS A 121 -18.39 6.37 -14.54
N LYS A 122 -18.51 7.69 -14.33
CA LYS A 122 -18.74 8.66 -15.41
C LYS A 122 -17.62 8.68 -16.43
N TYR A 123 -16.36 8.56 -15.98
CA TYR A 123 -15.19 8.54 -16.84
C TYR A 123 -15.25 7.37 -17.82
N PHE A 124 -15.52 6.16 -17.33
CA PHE A 124 -15.58 4.97 -18.17
C PHE A 124 -16.81 4.92 -19.07
N GLU A 125 -17.98 5.36 -18.58
CA GLU A 125 -19.19 5.50 -19.41
C GLU A 125 -18.95 6.43 -20.61
N GLN A 126 -18.30 7.58 -20.40
CA GLN A 126 -18.00 8.53 -21.47
C GLN A 126 -16.93 8.04 -22.44
N LYS A 127 -15.95 7.30 -21.93
CA LYS A 127 -14.82 6.82 -22.74
C LYS A 127 -15.21 5.66 -23.64
N ASN A 128 -16.05 4.75 -23.15
CA ASN A 128 -16.36 3.48 -23.83
C ASN A 128 -17.71 3.47 -24.55
N ASP A 129 -18.59 4.47 -24.34
CA ASP A 129 -19.96 4.53 -24.91
C ASP A 129 -20.77 3.24 -24.63
N LEU A 130 -20.57 2.67 -23.43
CA LEU A 130 -21.22 1.45 -22.96
C LEU A 130 -22.40 1.75 -22.02
N GLN A 131 -23.16 0.71 -21.67
CA GLN A 131 -24.21 0.81 -20.65
C GLN A 131 -23.62 1.13 -19.28
N GLU A 132 -24.49 1.36 -18.29
CA GLU A 132 -24.08 1.56 -16.90
C GLU A 132 -23.31 0.32 -16.40
N PRO A 133 -22.07 0.46 -15.88
CA PRO A 133 -21.27 -0.67 -15.42
C PRO A 133 -21.78 -1.23 -14.10
N VAL A 134 -21.50 -2.51 -13.85
CA VAL A 134 -21.56 -3.07 -12.49
C VAL A 134 -20.36 -2.51 -11.71
N VAL A 135 -20.59 -1.97 -10.51
CA VAL A 135 -19.56 -1.31 -9.70
C VAL A 135 -19.21 -2.18 -8.49
N ILE A 136 -17.97 -2.63 -8.43
CA ILE A 136 -17.46 -3.53 -7.40
C ILE A 136 -16.40 -2.79 -6.57
N GLY A 137 -16.57 -2.75 -5.25
CA GLY A 137 -15.56 -2.23 -4.33
C GLY A 137 -14.60 -3.33 -3.88
N LEU A 138 -13.30 -3.13 -4.04
CA LEU A 138 -12.25 -3.99 -3.48
C LEU A 138 -11.52 -3.22 -2.37
N SER A 139 -11.39 -3.82 -1.18
CA SER A 139 -10.93 -3.09 0.00
C SER A 139 -10.14 -3.95 1.00
N HIS A 140 -9.18 -3.32 1.66
CA HIS A 140 -8.43 -3.89 2.78
C HIS A 140 -8.28 -2.86 3.91
N SER A 141 -8.24 -3.31 5.17
CA SER A 141 -7.98 -2.45 6.33
C SER A 141 -8.98 -1.28 6.41
N LEU A 142 -8.51 -0.04 6.48
CA LEU A 142 -9.33 1.16 6.50
C LEU A 142 -10.29 1.30 5.31
N ALA A 143 -9.91 0.82 4.12
CA ALA A 143 -10.73 0.94 2.93
C ALA A 143 -12.10 0.25 3.08
N HIS A 144 -12.17 -0.82 3.90
CA HIS A 144 -13.45 -1.47 4.19
C HIS A 144 -14.43 -0.49 4.83
N HIS A 145 -13.97 0.24 5.85
CA HIS A 145 -14.78 1.21 6.58
C HIS A 145 -15.37 2.25 5.63
N ASN A 146 -14.53 2.78 4.74
CA ASN A 146 -14.94 3.79 3.76
C ASN A 146 -15.95 3.22 2.76
N ASN A 147 -15.62 2.11 2.09
CA ASN A 147 -16.47 1.51 1.06
C ASN A 147 -17.81 1.05 1.63
N SER A 148 -17.80 0.35 2.76
CA SER A 148 -19.03 -0.10 3.42
C SER A 148 -19.85 1.07 3.95
N SER A 149 -19.25 2.09 4.57
CA SER A 149 -19.98 3.29 5.01
C SER A 149 -20.64 4.01 3.83
N VAL A 150 -19.91 4.20 2.72
CA VAL A 150 -20.46 4.79 1.50
C VAL A 150 -21.61 3.95 0.96
N GLN A 151 -21.49 2.62 0.96
CA GLN A 151 -22.56 1.73 0.54
C GLN A 151 -23.81 1.86 1.40
N LEU A 152 -23.65 1.85 2.73
CA LEU A 152 -24.75 2.01 3.67
C LEU A 152 -25.53 3.32 3.47
N VAL A 153 -24.84 4.40 3.10
CA VAL A 153 -25.47 5.73 2.98
C VAL A 153 -26.02 6.00 1.58
N THR A 154 -25.33 5.50 0.54
CA THR A 154 -25.56 5.93 -0.85
C THR A 154 -25.98 4.80 -1.79
N GLY A 155 -25.63 3.54 -1.48
CA GLY A 155 -25.87 2.40 -2.37
C GLY A 155 -25.12 2.47 -3.70
N VAL A 156 -23.93 3.10 -3.73
CA VAL A 156 -23.19 3.35 -4.97
C VAL A 156 -22.49 2.10 -5.53
N PHE A 157 -22.24 1.09 -4.70
CA PHE A 157 -21.65 -0.19 -5.10
C PHE A 157 -22.75 -1.23 -5.33
N ASP A 158 -22.56 -2.10 -6.33
CA ASP A 158 -23.36 -3.30 -6.50
C ASP A 158 -22.86 -4.42 -5.58
N GLU A 159 -21.53 -4.58 -5.47
CA GLU A 159 -20.87 -5.56 -4.62
C GLU A 159 -19.62 -4.94 -3.95
N ILE A 160 -19.26 -5.40 -2.76
CA ILE A 160 -18.01 -5.06 -2.06
C ILE A 160 -17.36 -6.35 -1.60
N TYR A 161 -16.10 -6.56 -1.96
CA TYR A 161 -15.26 -7.62 -1.43
C TYR A 161 -14.15 -7.01 -0.57
N SER A 162 -14.06 -7.47 0.66
CA SER A 162 -13.14 -6.91 1.64
C SER A 162 -12.33 -7.96 2.35
N VAL A 163 -11.13 -7.59 2.78
CA VAL A 163 -10.25 -8.41 3.61
C VAL A 163 -9.76 -7.62 4.81
N ASN A 164 -9.79 -8.23 6.00
CA ASN A 164 -9.26 -7.65 7.26
C ASN A 164 -9.69 -6.18 7.45
N GLY A 165 -10.97 -5.90 7.22
CA GLY A 165 -11.51 -4.56 7.14
C GLY A 165 -11.88 -3.94 8.49
N ALA A 166 -11.55 -2.66 8.70
CA ALA A 166 -12.07 -1.88 9.82
C ALA A 166 -13.61 -1.74 9.69
N GLN A 167 -14.36 -2.23 10.67
CA GLN A 167 -15.82 -2.20 10.61
C GLN A 167 -16.38 -0.76 10.67
N PRO A 168 -17.57 -0.50 10.10
CA PRO A 168 -18.30 0.75 10.32
C PRO A 168 -18.58 1.03 11.80
N THR A 169 -18.70 2.32 12.14
CA THR A 169 -19.14 2.74 13.48
C THR A 169 -20.38 3.62 13.42
N ALA A 170 -21.25 3.46 14.41
CA ALA A 170 -22.42 4.32 14.60
C ALA A 170 -22.00 5.79 14.80
N TYR A 171 -20.83 6.03 15.41
CA TYR A 171 -20.28 7.37 15.62
C TYR A 171 -19.94 8.06 14.29
N HIS A 172 -19.23 7.36 13.40
CA HIS A 172 -18.92 7.89 12.07
C HIS A 172 -20.19 8.12 11.23
N LEU A 173 -21.10 7.14 11.20
CA LEU A 173 -22.35 7.24 10.43
C LEU A 173 -23.29 8.32 10.97
N TYR A 174 -23.28 8.60 12.27
CA TYR A 174 -24.01 9.73 12.84
C TYR A 174 -23.55 11.08 12.26
N LYS A 175 -22.29 11.19 11.86
CA LYS A 175 -21.77 12.38 11.20
C LYS A 175 -22.07 12.35 9.69
N ALA A 176 -21.83 11.21 9.04
CA ALA A 176 -21.92 11.04 7.59
C ALA A 176 -23.36 10.99 7.04
N ASP A 177 -24.29 10.33 7.74
CA ASP A 177 -25.68 10.15 7.31
C ASP A 177 -26.64 11.03 8.11
N VAL A 178 -27.10 12.10 7.44
CA VAL A 178 -28.05 13.05 8.02
C VAL A 178 -29.38 12.40 8.43
N LYS A 179 -29.85 11.38 7.69
CA LYS A 179 -31.12 10.70 8.00
C LYS A 179 -30.95 9.79 9.21
N PHE A 180 -29.85 9.04 9.26
CA PHE A 180 -29.52 8.20 10.41
C PHE A 180 -29.32 9.03 11.68
N ARG A 181 -28.61 10.16 11.60
CA ARG A 181 -28.49 11.13 12.70
C ARG A 181 -29.84 11.57 13.24
N GLN A 182 -30.77 11.92 12.35
CA GLN A 182 -32.11 12.32 12.75
C GLN A 182 -32.89 11.18 13.41
N ALA A 183 -32.67 9.94 13.00
CA ALA A 183 -33.29 8.76 13.60
C ALA A 183 -32.73 8.51 15.01
N ILE A 184 -31.41 8.53 15.17
CA ILE A 184 -30.72 8.44 16.48
C ILE A 184 -31.21 9.53 17.43
N ASN A 185 -31.24 10.79 16.99
CA ASN A 185 -31.63 11.92 17.86
C ASN A 185 -33.05 11.79 18.38
N ARG A 186 -33.95 11.18 17.60
CA ARG A 186 -35.32 10.92 18.02
C ARG A 186 -35.42 9.75 18.99
N GLU A 187 -34.70 8.66 18.71
CA GLU A 187 -34.74 7.45 19.54
C GLU A 187 -34.13 7.69 20.93
N PHE A 188 -32.94 8.31 20.96
CA PHE A 188 -32.17 8.48 22.19
C PHE A 188 -32.31 9.87 22.82
N SER A 189 -33.17 10.73 22.25
CA SER A 189 -33.39 12.11 22.75
C SER A 189 -32.11 12.95 22.85
N ILE A 190 -31.18 12.75 21.91
CA ILE A 190 -29.93 13.51 21.83
C ILE A 190 -30.22 14.94 21.40
N GLY A 191 -29.69 15.89 22.17
CA GLY A 191 -29.85 17.32 21.99
C GLY A 191 -28.95 17.93 20.91
N ALA A 192 -28.61 19.20 21.09
CA ALA A 192 -27.73 19.92 20.16
C ALA A 192 -26.24 19.56 20.33
N ASN A 193 -25.87 18.96 21.47
CA ASN A 193 -24.51 18.52 21.72
C ASN A 193 -24.31 17.10 21.15
N PRO A 194 -23.51 16.92 20.08
CA PRO A 194 -23.26 15.60 19.50
C PRO A 194 -22.55 14.65 20.48
N ASP A 195 -21.84 15.17 21.49
CA ASP A 195 -21.11 14.35 22.45
C ASP A 195 -22.04 13.52 23.36
N GLU A 196 -23.32 13.89 23.44
CA GLU A 196 -24.34 13.10 24.15
C GLU A 196 -24.49 11.69 23.57
N LEU A 197 -24.07 11.46 22.31
CA LEU A 197 -24.03 10.13 21.69
C LEU A 197 -23.10 9.16 22.43
N PHE A 198 -21.99 9.64 22.99
CA PHE A 198 -21.07 8.82 23.78
C PHE A 198 -21.66 8.41 25.14
N SER A 199 -22.74 9.05 25.58
CA SER A 199 -23.48 8.65 26.79
C SER A 199 -24.57 7.61 26.52
N VAL A 200 -24.86 7.30 25.25
CA VAL A 200 -25.78 6.23 24.88
C VAL A 200 -25.12 4.87 25.13
N SER A 201 -25.89 3.95 25.73
CA SER A 201 -25.47 2.56 25.91
C SER A 201 -24.99 1.97 24.57
N PRO A 202 -23.72 1.50 24.48
CA PRO A 202 -23.15 1.00 23.22
C PRO A 202 -23.95 -0.15 22.63
N GLU A 203 -24.44 -1.06 23.47
CA GLU A 203 -25.27 -2.18 23.04
C GLU A 203 -26.57 -1.71 22.38
N LYS A 204 -27.27 -0.73 22.98
CA LYS A 204 -28.49 -0.16 22.40
C LYS A 204 -28.20 0.58 21.10
N LEU A 205 -27.09 1.32 21.04
CA LEU A 205 -26.68 2.03 19.86
C LEU A 205 -26.35 1.07 18.72
N LYS A 206 -25.62 -0.01 19.00
CA LYS A 206 -25.30 -1.08 18.05
C LYS A 206 -26.56 -1.73 17.49
N VAL A 207 -27.45 -2.22 18.36
CA VAL A 207 -28.71 -2.84 17.94
C VAL A 207 -29.57 -1.89 17.11
N PHE A 208 -29.65 -0.61 17.48
CA PHE A 208 -30.38 0.38 16.68
C PHE A 208 -29.76 0.56 15.29
N THR A 209 -28.42 0.65 15.23
CA THR A 209 -27.65 0.86 14.01
C THR A 209 -27.80 -0.32 13.05
N GLU A 210 -27.62 -1.55 13.54
CA GLU A 210 -27.80 -2.78 12.77
C GLU A 210 -29.21 -2.89 12.19
N ASN A 211 -30.23 -2.59 12.99
CA ASN A 211 -31.63 -2.59 12.51
C ASN A 211 -31.91 -1.49 11.48
N TYR A 212 -31.30 -0.31 11.62
CA TYR A 212 -31.49 0.79 10.67
C TYR A 212 -30.89 0.46 9.29
N TYR A 213 -29.73 -0.20 9.28
CA TYR A 213 -28.98 -0.50 8.05
C TYR A 213 -29.19 -1.93 7.51
N GLN A 214 -30.01 -2.77 8.15
CA GLN A 214 -30.17 -4.21 7.82
C GLN A 214 -30.39 -4.50 6.32
N ASP A 215 -31.14 -3.66 5.61
CA ASP A 215 -31.48 -3.87 4.19
C ASP A 215 -30.43 -3.26 3.23
N MET A 216 -29.44 -2.55 3.78
CA MET A 216 -28.38 -1.83 3.04
C MET A 216 -27.04 -2.56 3.10
N THR A 217 -26.98 -3.70 3.81
CA THR A 217 -25.77 -4.54 3.92
C THR A 217 -25.65 -5.58 2.80
N THR A 218 -26.69 -5.73 1.96
CA THR A 218 -26.68 -6.70 0.85
C THR A 218 -25.58 -6.34 -0.14
N GLY A 219 -24.83 -7.35 -0.58
CA GLY A 219 -23.71 -7.19 -1.52
C GLY A 219 -22.38 -6.83 -0.85
N ILE A 220 -22.29 -6.84 0.48
CA ILE A 220 -21.02 -6.67 1.20
C ILE A 220 -20.52 -8.05 1.63
N HIS A 221 -19.30 -8.40 1.21
CA HIS A 221 -18.64 -9.67 1.52
C HIS A 221 -17.29 -9.41 2.20
N GLN A 222 -17.01 -10.12 3.27
CA GLN A 222 -15.80 -9.93 4.06
C GLN A 222 -15.07 -11.24 4.33
N LEU A 223 -13.76 -11.23 4.11
CA LEU A 223 -12.81 -12.20 4.65
C LEU A 223 -12.13 -11.56 5.86
N ILE A 224 -12.25 -12.16 7.03
CA ILE A 224 -11.67 -11.62 8.26
C ILE A 224 -10.80 -12.69 8.90
N SER A 225 -9.54 -12.35 9.17
CA SER A 225 -8.69 -13.21 10.01
C SER A 225 -9.21 -13.19 11.45
N GLU A 226 -9.33 -14.36 12.08
CA GLU A 226 -9.64 -14.47 13.52
C GLU A 226 -8.57 -13.80 14.39
N ASP A 227 -7.35 -13.69 13.85
CA ASP A 227 -6.17 -13.13 14.49
C ASP A 227 -5.95 -11.65 14.19
N ASP A 228 -6.74 -11.08 13.27
CA ASP A 228 -6.64 -9.70 12.84
C ASP A 228 -6.86 -8.70 14.00
N PRO A 229 -5.96 -7.72 14.20
CA PRO A 229 -6.12 -6.70 15.24
C PRO A 229 -7.36 -5.83 15.07
N LEU A 230 -7.82 -5.56 13.83
CA LEU A 230 -9.02 -4.76 13.61
C LEU A 230 -10.29 -5.56 13.91
N TYR A 231 -10.29 -6.87 13.68
CA TYR A 231 -11.35 -7.74 14.18
C TYR A 231 -11.42 -7.72 15.70
N GLY A 232 -10.27 -7.78 16.38
CA GLY A 232 -10.18 -7.57 17.82
C GLY A 232 -10.73 -6.20 18.26
N GLY A 233 -10.25 -5.13 17.63
CA GLY A 233 -10.67 -3.75 17.90
C GLY A 233 -12.14 -3.47 17.60
N SER A 234 -12.74 -4.18 16.65
CA SER A 234 -14.18 -4.08 16.32
C SER A 234 -15.10 -4.60 17.43
N GLY A 235 -14.54 -5.18 18.51
CA GLY A 235 -15.27 -5.47 19.75
C GLY A 235 -15.54 -4.23 20.60
N ALA A 236 -14.83 -3.14 20.32
CA ALA A 236 -15.03 -1.87 21.01
C ALA A 236 -16.41 -1.25 20.70
N ARG A 237 -16.81 -0.32 21.56
CA ARG A 237 -18.09 0.39 21.45
C ARG A 237 -18.30 1.06 20.09
N GLY A 238 -19.54 1.00 19.62
CA GLY A 238 -20.00 1.70 18.42
C GLY A 238 -19.74 0.99 17.10
N PHE A 239 -18.85 -0.02 17.07
CA PHE A 239 -18.64 -0.87 15.91
C PHE A 239 -19.79 -1.85 15.71
N PHE A 240 -20.09 -2.14 14.45
CA PHE A 240 -21.03 -3.18 14.06
C PHE A 240 -20.60 -3.82 12.74
N THR A 241 -20.93 -5.10 12.59
CA THR A 241 -20.53 -5.89 11.43
C THR A 241 -21.58 -5.79 10.33
N VAL A 242 -21.16 -5.72 9.08
CA VAL A 242 -22.05 -5.57 7.92
C VAL A 242 -21.80 -6.64 6.86
N GLY A 243 -22.86 -7.09 6.21
CA GLY A 243 -22.77 -8.05 5.11
C GLY A 243 -22.44 -9.48 5.55
N ASP A 244 -21.99 -10.26 4.58
CA ASP A 244 -21.63 -11.67 4.75
C ASP A 244 -20.16 -11.79 5.16
N VAL A 245 -19.90 -12.47 6.27
CA VAL A 245 -18.54 -12.60 6.85
C VAL A 245 -18.10 -14.05 6.82
N THR A 246 -16.91 -14.27 6.27
CA THR A 246 -16.15 -15.52 6.34
C THR A 246 -14.94 -15.31 7.23
N MET A 247 -14.91 -16.01 8.36
CA MET A 247 -13.77 -16.01 9.28
C MET A 247 -12.72 -17.04 8.83
N VAL A 248 -11.45 -16.68 8.91
CA VAL A 248 -10.31 -17.54 8.57
C VAL A 248 -9.30 -17.49 9.72
N ASP A 249 -8.90 -18.65 10.25
CA ASP A 249 -7.77 -18.76 11.17
C ASP A 249 -6.48 -18.66 10.34
N THR A 250 -5.80 -17.50 10.39
CA THR A 250 -4.58 -17.28 9.61
C THR A 250 -3.33 -17.65 10.37
N ASN A 251 -3.39 -17.69 11.70
CA ASN A 251 -2.30 -18.11 12.56
C ASN A 251 -2.77 -19.10 13.65
N PRO A 252 -2.84 -20.41 13.34
CA PRO A 252 -3.30 -21.42 14.29
C PRO A 252 -2.42 -21.59 15.55
N GLU A 253 -1.22 -21.01 15.55
CA GLU A 253 -0.28 -21.09 16.68
C GLU A 253 -0.54 -20.00 17.73
N MET A 254 -1.32 -18.97 17.38
CA MET A 254 -1.63 -17.83 18.22
C MET A 254 -3.15 -17.61 18.29
N SER A 255 -3.62 -16.95 19.33
CA SER A 255 -5.03 -16.56 19.41
C SER A 255 -5.17 -15.06 19.21
N GLY A 256 -6.06 -14.64 18.31
CA GLY A 256 -6.42 -13.25 18.10
C GLY A 256 -6.89 -12.47 19.32
N LEU A 257 -6.94 -11.14 19.18
CA LEU A 257 -7.23 -10.21 20.27
C LEU A 257 -8.71 -10.13 20.67
N ARG A 258 -9.62 -10.73 19.91
CA ARG A 258 -11.06 -10.53 20.09
C ARG A 258 -11.56 -10.86 21.49
N ALA A 259 -11.23 -12.07 21.97
CA ALA A 259 -11.64 -12.52 23.29
C ALA A 259 -11.04 -11.67 24.43
N MET A 260 -9.88 -11.04 24.18
CA MET A 260 -9.27 -10.11 25.12
C MET A 260 -10.03 -8.80 25.16
N VAL A 261 -10.29 -8.17 24.01
CA VAL A 261 -11.01 -6.89 23.93
C VAL A 261 -12.43 -7.03 24.52
N ASP A 262 -13.15 -8.10 24.17
CA ASP A 262 -14.49 -8.38 24.71
C ASP A 262 -14.50 -8.61 26.23
N SER A 263 -13.35 -8.92 26.84
CA SER A 263 -13.24 -9.08 28.29
C SER A 263 -13.04 -7.77 29.04
N VAL A 264 -12.61 -6.69 28.38
CA VAL A 264 -12.35 -5.39 29.02
C VAL A 264 -13.67 -4.64 29.23
N PRO A 265 -13.93 -4.05 30.41
CA PRO A 265 -15.15 -3.26 30.63
C PRO A 265 -15.27 -2.08 29.65
N ASP A 266 -16.48 -1.84 29.15
CA ASP A 266 -16.76 -0.78 28.18
C ASP A 266 -16.32 0.63 28.66
N GLU A 267 -16.49 0.91 29.95
CA GLU A 267 -16.05 2.17 30.56
C GLU A 267 -14.53 2.39 30.41
N VAL A 268 -13.74 1.32 30.48
CA VAL A 268 -12.28 1.37 30.30
C VAL A 268 -11.92 1.54 28.82
N ILE A 269 -12.67 0.90 27.91
CA ILE A 269 -12.51 1.10 26.46
C ILE A 269 -12.83 2.55 26.07
N ALA A 270 -13.86 3.14 26.69
CA ALA A 270 -14.20 4.55 26.52
C ALA A 270 -13.07 5.50 26.94
N ASP A 271 -12.41 5.19 28.06
CA ASP A 271 -11.27 5.95 28.56
C ASP A 271 -10.07 5.88 27.61
N PHE A 272 -9.74 4.68 27.10
CA PHE A 272 -8.71 4.52 26.07
C PHE A 272 -9.04 5.33 24.81
N GLN A 273 -10.29 5.26 24.35
CA GLN A 273 -10.77 6.01 23.19
C GLN A 273 -10.62 7.53 23.42
N GLN A 274 -10.97 8.03 24.60
CA GLN A 274 -10.82 9.45 24.93
C GLN A 274 -9.36 9.90 24.91
N LEU A 275 -8.45 9.14 25.52
CA LEU A 275 -7.02 9.46 25.54
C LEU A 275 -6.43 9.46 24.12
N ALA A 276 -6.75 8.43 23.35
CA ALA A 276 -6.35 8.28 21.96
C ALA A 276 -6.74 9.50 21.12
N VAL A 277 -8.00 9.93 21.20
CA VAL A 277 -8.53 11.09 20.47
C VAL A 277 -7.84 12.39 20.87
N GLN A 278 -7.70 12.63 22.18
CA GLN A 278 -7.07 13.85 22.69
C GLN A 278 -5.60 13.95 22.27
N TYR A 279 -4.86 12.84 22.34
CA TYR A 279 -3.47 12.81 21.92
C TYR A 279 -3.31 13.07 20.42
N SER A 280 -4.08 12.34 19.61
CA SER A 280 -4.01 12.37 18.15
C SER A 280 -4.30 13.77 17.61
N LEU A 281 -5.41 14.41 18.03
CA LEU A 281 -5.81 15.79 17.65
C LEU A 281 -4.70 16.84 17.80
N ALA A 282 -3.84 16.63 18.78
CA ALA A 282 -2.79 17.54 19.16
C ALA A 282 -1.45 17.20 18.51
N PHE A 283 -1.16 15.90 18.33
CA PHE A 283 0.02 15.41 17.64
C PHE A 283 0.09 15.91 16.19
N GLU A 284 -1.01 15.87 15.45
CA GLU A 284 -1.04 16.34 14.05
C GLU A 284 -0.73 17.84 13.92
N LYS A 285 -1.21 18.65 14.87
CA LYS A 285 -1.07 20.12 14.81
C LYS A 285 0.31 20.63 15.23
N GLY A 286 1.13 19.82 15.89
CA GLY A 286 2.40 20.30 16.46
C GLY A 286 3.40 19.25 16.93
N GLY A 287 3.25 17.97 16.54
CA GLY A 287 4.11 16.86 16.91
C GLY A 287 3.92 16.36 18.35
N SER A 288 4.82 15.48 18.79
CA SER A 288 4.77 14.82 20.11
C SER A 288 4.68 15.79 21.29
N SER A 289 5.42 16.90 21.26
CA SER A 289 5.36 17.93 22.31
C SER A 289 3.97 18.55 22.42
N LYS A 290 3.26 18.74 21.30
CA LYS A 290 1.90 19.28 21.31
C LYS A 290 0.88 18.23 21.78
N GLY A 291 1.06 16.97 21.39
CA GLY A 291 0.31 15.83 21.92
C GLY A 291 0.37 15.75 23.45
N ILE A 292 1.57 15.83 24.01
CA ILE A 292 1.81 15.84 25.46
C ILE A 292 1.16 17.06 26.12
N GLN A 293 1.34 18.25 25.54
CA GLN A 293 0.75 19.48 26.07
C GLN A 293 -0.77 19.42 26.09
N ASP A 294 -1.40 18.82 25.08
CA ASP A 294 -2.85 18.78 25.04
C ASP A 294 -3.44 17.75 26.00
N LEU A 295 -2.75 16.64 26.25
CA LEU A 295 -3.12 15.66 27.28
C LEU A 295 -2.88 16.17 28.71
N THR A 296 -1.70 16.74 28.97
CA THR A 296 -1.23 17.02 30.33
C THR A 296 -1.28 18.50 30.71
N GLY A 297 -1.46 19.41 29.75
CA GLY A 297 -1.25 20.84 29.92
C GLY A 297 0.22 21.28 29.97
N VAL A 298 1.16 20.33 29.97
CA VAL A 298 2.59 20.61 30.10
C VAL A 298 3.20 21.04 28.77
N ASP A 299 3.65 22.30 28.68
CA ASP A 299 4.47 22.77 27.56
C ASP A 299 5.94 22.42 27.82
N VAL A 300 6.39 21.32 27.20
CA VAL A 300 7.76 20.82 27.35
C VAL A 300 8.81 21.87 26.97
N ASN A 301 8.52 22.73 25.98
CA ASN A 301 9.45 23.79 25.57
C ASN A 301 9.59 24.88 26.64
N VAL A 302 8.52 25.18 27.38
CA VAL A 302 8.56 26.13 28.49
C VAL A 302 9.40 25.57 29.63
N ILE A 303 9.23 24.29 29.94
CA ILE A 303 10.00 23.60 30.99
C ILE A 303 11.49 23.48 30.64
N ASP A 304 11.82 23.13 29.39
CA ASP A 304 13.20 22.92 28.97
C ASP A 304 14.06 24.19 29.08
N LYS A 305 13.48 25.37 28.85
CA LYS A 305 14.16 26.65 29.07
C LYS A 305 14.73 26.76 30.50
N PHE A 306 14.07 26.20 31.51
CA PHE A 306 14.58 26.24 32.90
C PHE A 306 15.75 25.27 33.15
N ALA A 307 15.93 24.26 32.29
CA ALA A 307 17.00 23.28 32.38
C ALA A 307 18.22 23.61 31.49
N GLU A 308 18.05 24.39 30.41
CA GLU A 308 19.11 24.79 29.48
C GLU A 308 20.25 25.58 30.13
N ASP A 309 19.92 26.48 31.06
CA ASP A 309 20.90 27.24 31.86
C ASP A 309 20.55 27.13 33.34
N PRO A 310 21.08 26.10 34.05
CA PRO A 310 20.77 25.85 35.45
C PRO A 310 21.47 26.85 36.39
N SER A 311 22.19 27.84 35.87
CA SER A 311 22.77 28.89 36.69
C SER A 311 21.67 29.79 37.28
N PHE A 312 21.93 30.35 38.46
CA PHE A 312 20.99 31.26 39.12
C PHE A 312 20.56 32.45 38.22
N VAL A 313 21.48 32.94 37.38
CA VAL A 313 21.21 34.03 36.42
C VAL A 313 20.37 33.54 35.24
N GLY A 314 20.63 32.32 34.74
CA GLY A 314 19.84 31.67 33.69
C GLY A 314 18.39 31.46 34.10
N ILE A 315 18.17 30.86 35.28
CA ILE A 315 16.83 30.61 35.83
C ILE A 315 16.03 31.91 36.00
N ILE A 316 16.66 32.97 36.54
CA ILE A 316 16.01 34.29 36.65
C ILE A 316 15.62 34.83 35.27
N LYS A 317 16.55 34.80 34.32
CA LYS A 317 16.31 35.30 32.96
C LYS A 317 15.14 34.56 32.33
N ASN A 318 15.15 33.24 32.38
CA ASN A 318 14.16 32.38 31.71
C ASN A 318 12.78 32.48 32.35
N TYR A 319 12.70 32.68 33.67
CA TYR A 319 11.46 33.01 34.36
C TYR A 319 10.85 34.32 33.88
N PHE A 320 11.63 35.41 33.85
CA PHE A 320 11.08 36.71 33.44
C PHE A 320 10.72 36.78 31.96
N THR A 321 11.42 36.03 31.09
CA THR A 321 11.10 35.96 29.67
C THR A 321 9.93 35.03 29.34
N SER A 322 9.66 34.02 30.18
CA SER A 322 8.67 32.97 29.92
C SER A 322 7.52 32.95 30.95
N SER A 323 7.46 33.94 31.85
CA SER A 323 6.47 34.01 32.95
C SER A 323 5.03 33.84 32.48
N LYS A 324 4.63 34.53 31.41
CA LYS A 324 3.29 34.39 30.81
C LYS A 324 3.03 32.99 30.25
N GLU A 325 4.03 32.37 29.66
CA GLU A 325 3.92 31.02 29.10
C GLU A 325 3.78 29.98 30.22
N LEU A 326 4.55 30.16 31.30
CA LEU A 326 4.46 29.34 32.51
C LEU A 326 3.10 29.50 33.22
N ASP A 327 2.57 30.72 33.28
CA ASP A 327 1.24 30.97 33.84
C ASP A 327 0.14 30.26 33.06
N ASN A 328 0.18 30.35 31.72
CA ASN A 328 -0.76 29.64 30.87
C ASN A 328 -0.64 28.12 31.04
N MET A 329 0.59 27.59 31.09
CA MET A 329 0.85 26.17 31.31
C MET A 329 0.23 25.69 32.63
N ILE A 330 0.41 26.43 33.72
CA ILE A 330 -0.16 26.07 35.04
C ILE A 330 -1.69 26.09 35.01
N VAL A 331 -2.31 27.03 34.28
CA VAL A 331 -3.77 27.06 34.10
C VAL A 331 -4.23 25.82 33.33
N ASP A 332 -3.59 25.50 32.21
CA ASP A 332 -3.93 24.34 31.38
C ASP A 332 -3.75 23.02 32.15
N MET A 333 -2.67 22.90 32.93
CA MET A 333 -2.41 21.73 33.76
C MET A 333 -3.46 21.54 34.86
N ASN A 334 -3.92 22.63 35.50
CA ASN A 334 -4.98 22.56 36.52
C ASN A 334 -6.30 22.06 35.96
N GLU A 335 -6.57 22.27 34.68
CA GLU A 335 -7.75 21.75 34.00
C GLU A 335 -7.57 20.29 33.57
N LYS A 336 -6.40 19.94 33.03
CA LYS A 336 -6.20 18.68 32.28
C LYS A 336 -5.68 17.52 33.12
N ILE A 337 -4.71 17.76 34.02
CA ILE A 337 -4.08 16.68 34.81
C ILE A 337 -5.09 15.94 35.67
N PRO A 338 -6.04 16.59 36.37
CA PRO A 338 -7.03 15.86 37.17
C PRO A 338 -7.89 14.89 36.34
N VAL A 339 -8.31 15.32 35.14
CA VAL A 339 -9.10 14.49 34.21
C VAL A 339 -8.26 13.33 33.68
N LEU A 340 -7.01 13.60 33.30
CA LEU A 340 -6.07 12.58 32.84
C LEU A 340 -5.78 11.54 33.94
N LEU A 341 -5.59 11.98 35.19
CA LEU A 341 -5.37 11.09 36.32
C LEU A 341 -6.57 10.18 36.55
N GLU A 342 -7.80 10.72 36.57
CA GLU A 342 -9.03 9.91 36.73
C GLU A 342 -9.11 8.81 35.65
N THR A 343 -8.79 9.17 34.41
CA THR A 343 -8.76 8.26 33.27
C THR A 343 -7.68 7.18 33.44
N VAL A 344 -6.44 7.57 33.75
CA VAL A 344 -5.32 6.64 33.98
C VAL A 344 -5.61 5.72 35.14
N GLU A 345 -6.13 6.22 36.26
CA GLU A 345 -6.51 5.40 37.40
C GLU A 345 -7.55 4.34 37.05
N ASN A 346 -8.55 4.69 36.23
CA ASN A 346 -9.58 3.72 35.85
C ASN A 346 -9.00 2.60 34.98
N ILE A 347 -8.12 2.94 34.03
CA ILE A 347 -7.39 1.94 33.24
C ILE A 347 -6.49 1.10 34.15
N THR A 348 -5.74 1.72 35.06
CA THR A 348 -4.80 1.05 35.97
C THR A 348 -5.52 0.07 36.91
N LYS A 349 -6.70 0.41 37.42
CA LYS A 349 -7.56 -0.49 38.23
C LYS A 349 -7.90 -1.79 37.48
N ASN A 350 -7.89 -1.76 36.16
CA ASN A 350 -8.16 -2.89 35.29
C ASN A 350 -6.89 -3.49 34.64
N GLY A 351 -5.69 -2.98 34.97
CA GLY A 351 -4.43 -3.39 34.36
C GLY A 351 -4.13 -4.89 34.49
N GLU A 352 -4.42 -5.50 35.65
CA GLU A 352 -4.27 -6.95 35.87
C GLU A 352 -5.16 -7.77 34.92
N GLN A 353 -6.37 -7.30 34.65
CA GLN A 353 -7.30 -7.97 33.74
C GLN A 353 -6.87 -7.79 32.28
N ILE A 354 -6.49 -6.56 31.90
CA ILE A 354 -6.01 -6.23 30.54
C ILE A 354 -4.76 -7.04 30.22
N PHE A 355 -3.68 -6.89 30.99
CA PHE A 355 -2.42 -7.58 30.71
C PHE A 355 -2.47 -9.06 31.06
N GLY A 356 -3.33 -9.49 31.97
CA GLY A 356 -3.61 -10.91 32.22
C GLY A 356 -4.18 -11.62 31.00
N ALA A 357 -4.96 -10.93 30.17
CA ALA A 357 -5.44 -11.47 28.91
C ALA A 357 -4.29 -11.63 27.88
N PHE A 358 -3.34 -10.70 27.81
CA PHE A 358 -2.13 -10.85 26.99
C PHE A 358 -1.30 -12.08 27.42
N VAL A 359 -1.16 -12.33 28.73
CA VAL A 359 -0.48 -13.54 29.24
C VAL A 359 -1.21 -14.82 28.82
N LYS A 360 -2.54 -14.83 29.00
CA LYS A 360 -3.37 -16.01 28.69
C LYS A 360 -3.27 -16.42 27.22
N ASN A 361 -3.14 -15.45 26.33
CA ASN A 361 -3.04 -15.65 24.88
C ASN A 361 -1.58 -15.81 24.40
N GLY A 362 -0.61 -15.88 25.31
CA GLY A 362 0.79 -16.17 24.98
C GLY A 362 1.60 -14.98 24.46
N PHE A 363 1.05 -13.77 24.43
CA PHE A 363 1.73 -12.58 23.93
C PHE A 363 2.85 -12.08 24.86
N ILE A 364 2.63 -12.14 26.18
CA ILE A 364 3.62 -11.70 27.17
C ILE A 364 3.73 -12.71 28.31
N THR A 365 4.84 -12.66 29.04
CA THR A 365 5.05 -13.46 30.24
C THR A 365 4.38 -12.82 31.47
N GLU A 366 4.14 -13.64 32.51
CA GLU A 366 3.65 -13.15 33.81
C GLU A 366 4.61 -12.10 34.43
N ALA A 367 5.91 -12.20 34.15
CA ALA A 367 6.89 -11.21 34.62
C ALA A 367 6.72 -9.87 33.91
N GLU A 368 6.53 -9.88 32.59
CA GLU A 368 6.27 -8.68 31.78
C GLU A 368 4.94 -8.04 32.15
N LYS A 369 3.90 -8.84 32.40
CA LYS A 369 2.62 -8.36 32.92
C LYS A 369 2.81 -7.52 34.20
N ASN A 370 3.56 -8.03 35.16
CA ASN A 370 3.80 -7.34 36.43
C ASN A 370 4.57 -6.02 36.24
N ILE A 371 5.47 -5.96 35.26
CA ILE A 371 6.16 -4.72 34.89
C ILE A 371 5.15 -3.72 34.32
N LEU A 372 4.33 -4.11 33.35
CA LEU A 372 3.33 -3.24 32.72
C LEU A 372 2.34 -2.67 33.75
N VAL A 373 1.81 -3.49 34.65
CA VAL A 373 0.94 -3.05 35.75
C VAL A 373 1.67 -2.04 36.65
N SER A 374 2.91 -2.34 37.03
CA SER A 374 3.72 -1.45 37.87
C SER A 374 4.04 -0.10 37.20
N GLU A 375 4.27 -0.09 35.89
CA GLU A 375 4.51 1.14 35.14
C GLU A 375 3.22 1.97 34.97
N MET A 376 2.05 1.33 34.84
CA MET A 376 0.75 2.02 34.90
C MET A 376 0.52 2.69 36.26
N ASP A 377 0.77 1.97 37.36
CA ASP A 377 0.70 2.52 38.72
C ASP A 377 1.67 3.69 38.91
N THR A 378 2.89 3.54 38.38
CA THR A 378 3.91 4.59 38.43
C THR A 378 3.43 5.83 37.68
N ALA A 379 2.88 5.68 36.48
CA ALA A 379 2.36 6.79 35.69
C ALA A 379 1.24 7.55 36.42
N GLY A 380 0.29 6.83 37.03
CA GLY A 380 -0.75 7.43 37.88
C GLY A 380 -0.15 8.22 39.04
N GLY A 381 0.81 7.62 39.78
CA GLY A 381 1.51 8.30 40.86
C GLY A 381 2.26 9.56 40.42
N LYS A 382 2.83 9.59 39.20
CA LYS A 382 3.48 10.79 38.65
C LYS A 382 2.48 11.89 38.34
N LEU A 383 1.29 11.57 37.85
CA LEU A 383 0.22 12.54 37.63
C LEU A 383 -0.27 13.12 38.96
N ASP A 384 -0.40 12.31 40.01
CA ASP A 384 -0.67 12.78 41.37
C ASP A 384 0.40 13.77 41.88
N GLU A 385 1.69 13.44 41.70
CA GLU A 385 2.80 14.33 42.07
C GLU A 385 2.73 15.67 41.30
N MET A 386 2.24 15.67 40.05
CA MET A 386 2.01 16.91 39.30
C MET A 386 0.90 17.76 39.93
N ILE A 387 -0.20 17.15 40.39
CA ILE A 387 -1.27 17.85 41.11
C ILE A 387 -0.75 18.46 42.42
N GLU A 388 0.12 17.77 43.16
CA GLU A 388 0.75 18.33 44.35
C GLU A 388 1.61 19.57 44.05
N ILE A 389 2.35 19.55 42.94
CA ILE A 389 3.10 20.71 42.46
C ILE A 389 2.14 21.86 42.17
N LEU A 390 1.06 21.62 41.43
CA LEU A 390 0.07 22.66 41.11
C LEU A 390 -0.57 23.28 42.34
N ASN A 391 -0.98 22.46 43.32
CA ASN A 391 -1.52 22.93 44.60
C ASN A 391 -0.51 23.81 45.35
N THR A 392 0.76 23.41 45.35
CA THR A 392 1.84 24.21 45.95
C THR A 392 1.98 25.55 45.25
N LEU A 393 1.99 25.56 43.91
CA LEU A 393 2.09 26.79 43.12
C LEU A 393 0.91 27.73 43.37
N SER A 394 -0.33 27.22 43.45
CA SER A 394 -1.54 28.00 43.76
C SER A 394 -1.40 28.70 45.12
N ILE A 395 -1.00 27.97 46.17
CA ILE A 395 -0.84 28.52 47.53
C ILE A 395 0.13 29.73 47.55
N TYR A 396 1.25 29.65 46.81
CA TYR A 396 2.20 30.76 46.72
C TYR A 396 1.67 31.92 45.87
N ARG A 397 0.96 31.64 44.77
CA ARG A 397 0.44 32.64 43.83
C ARG A 397 -0.77 33.40 44.37
N ASP A 398 -1.67 32.73 45.09
CA ASP A 398 -2.89 33.30 45.65
C ASP A 398 -2.65 34.07 46.98
N GLY A 399 -1.43 33.98 47.51
CA GLY A 399 -1.02 34.73 48.71
C GLY A 399 -1.57 34.22 50.02
N GLU A 400 -1.92 32.94 50.07
CA GLU A 400 -2.43 32.27 51.26
C GLU A 400 -1.34 31.99 52.32
N MET A 401 -0.04 32.13 51.97
CA MET A 401 1.07 32.07 52.92
C MET A 401 1.42 33.42 53.55
N VAL A 402 1.64 33.42 54.88
CA VAL A 402 2.19 34.57 55.63
C VAL A 402 3.61 34.87 55.17
N GLY A 403 3.83 36.03 54.52
CA GLY A 403 5.14 36.45 53.99
C GLY A 403 5.28 36.33 52.47
N ASN A 404 4.18 36.20 51.72
CA ASN A 404 4.21 36.13 50.26
C ASN A 404 4.91 37.36 49.64
N THR A 405 6.03 37.12 48.98
CA THR A 405 6.84 38.13 48.27
C THR A 405 7.05 37.64 46.84
N GLY A 406 7.27 38.55 45.87
CA GLY A 406 7.52 38.14 44.47
C GLY A 406 8.70 37.17 44.29
N THR A 407 9.65 37.15 45.24
CA THR A 407 10.76 36.19 45.29
C THR A 407 10.35 34.79 45.72
N ALA A 408 9.30 34.64 46.55
CA ALA A 408 8.76 33.35 46.96
C ALA A 408 7.98 32.69 45.81
N ILE A 409 7.17 33.46 45.08
CA ILE A 409 6.46 33.01 43.87
C ILE A 409 7.46 32.53 42.82
N PHE A 410 8.48 33.34 42.51
CA PHE A 410 9.55 32.96 41.60
C PHE A 410 10.25 31.64 42.01
N GLY A 411 10.59 31.50 43.30
CA GLY A 411 11.25 30.29 43.80
C GLY A 411 10.38 29.06 43.67
N ALA A 412 9.09 29.18 44.01
CA ALA A 412 8.11 28.11 43.86
C ALA A 412 7.96 27.71 42.38
N ASP A 413 7.74 28.67 41.50
CA ASP A 413 7.55 28.49 40.05
C ASP A 413 8.77 27.81 39.38
N ALA A 414 9.98 28.30 39.65
CA ALA A 414 11.20 27.71 39.10
C ALA A 414 11.45 26.28 39.62
N SER A 415 11.18 26.03 40.90
CA SER A 415 11.31 24.68 41.48
C SER A 415 10.23 23.72 40.95
N GLY A 416 9.01 24.23 40.73
CA GLY A 416 7.91 23.50 40.14
C GLY A 416 8.24 23.08 38.71
N ALA A 417 8.71 24.01 37.88
CA ALA A 417 9.11 23.71 36.51
C ALA A 417 10.19 22.62 36.43
N LEU A 418 11.24 22.69 37.27
CA LEU A 418 12.29 21.67 37.30
C LEU A 418 11.79 20.30 37.77
N ARG A 419 10.87 20.27 38.75
CA ARG A 419 10.25 19.02 39.21
C ARG A 419 9.34 18.41 38.14
N LEU A 420 8.53 19.24 37.46
CA LEU A 420 7.67 18.79 36.36
C LEU A 420 8.50 18.19 35.22
N LYS A 421 9.68 18.74 34.92
CA LYS A 421 10.62 18.13 33.98
C LYS A 421 10.98 16.70 34.36
N GLY A 422 11.37 16.49 35.62
CA GLY A 422 11.72 15.16 36.13
C GLY A 422 10.54 14.18 36.04
N LEU A 423 9.33 14.63 36.37
CA LEU A 423 8.12 13.79 36.26
C LEU A 423 7.81 13.43 34.79
N MET A 424 7.98 14.36 33.86
CA MET A 424 7.81 14.09 32.43
C MET A 424 8.87 13.12 31.88
N GLU A 425 10.12 13.26 32.31
CA GLU A 425 11.19 12.30 31.98
C GLU A 425 10.89 10.91 32.53
N ASP A 426 10.32 10.80 33.73
CA ASP A 426 9.93 9.51 34.32
C ASP A 426 8.72 8.89 33.60
N LEU A 427 7.70 9.68 33.24
CA LEU A 427 6.59 9.21 32.40
C LEU A 427 7.06 8.71 31.03
N THR A 428 8.07 9.38 30.46
CA THR A 428 8.67 8.94 29.19
C THR A 428 9.36 7.58 29.34
N LYS A 429 10.09 7.34 30.45
CA LYS A 429 10.69 6.03 30.74
C LYS A 429 9.65 4.93 30.92
N SER A 430 8.53 5.22 31.59
CA SER A 430 7.41 4.27 31.67
C SER A 430 6.89 3.93 30.27
N GLY A 431 6.68 4.93 29.41
CA GLY A 431 6.31 4.73 28.00
C GLY A 431 7.32 3.92 27.19
N ASP A 432 8.62 4.12 27.43
CA ASP A 432 9.68 3.32 26.80
C ASP A 432 9.57 1.84 27.22
N GLU A 433 9.24 1.56 28.49
CA GLU A 433 9.07 0.20 28.99
C GLU A 433 7.82 -0.48 28.42
N PHE A 434 6.70 0.25 28.29
CA PHE A 434 5.54 -0.21 27.52
C PHE A 434 5.93 -0.59 26.09
N SER A 435 6.64 0.29 25.40
CA SER A 435 7.07 0.08 24.02
C SER A 435 8.03 -1.10 23.89
N ARG A 436 8.91 -1.32 24.88
CA ARG A 436 9.84 -2.44 24.91
C ARG A 436 9.14 -3.79 25.02
N ILE A 437 8.06 -3.87 25.80
CA ILE A 437 7.33 -5.13 26.05
C ILE A 437 6.26 -5.35 24.98
N LEU A 438 5.45 -4.34 24.68
CA LEU A 438 4.31 -4.45 23.76
C LEU A 438 4.70 -4.22 22.30
N GLY A 439 5.84 -3.57 22.01
CA GLY A 439 6.30 -3.34 20.64
C GLY A 439 6.40 -4.62 19.81
N PRO A 440 7.13 -5.66 20.27
CA PRO A 440 7.20 -6.95 19.56
C PRO A 440 5.85 -7.65 19.45
N VAL A 441 4.97 -7.50 20.45
CA VAL A 441 3.60 -8.05 20.42
C VAL A 441 2.78 -7.39 19.30
N LEU A 442 2.86 -6.06 19.18
CA LEU A 442 2.17 -5.31 18.13
C LEU A 442 2.71 -5.62 16.73
N GLU A 443 4.02 -5.86 16.60
CA GLU A 443 4.63 -6.30 15.34
C GLU A 443 4.10 -7.68 14.92
N GLU A 444 4.09 -8.64 15.84
CA GLU A 444 3.58 -10.00 15.59
C GLU A 444 2.10 -10.00 15.22
N ILE A 445 1.26 -9.28 15.97
CA ILE A 445 -0.18 -9.14 15.66
C ILE A 445 -0.40 -8.39 14.34
N GLY A 446 0.51 -7.46 14.00
CA GLY A 446 0.47 -6.73 12.74
C GLY A 446 0.62 -7.62 11.51
N HIS A 447 1.29 -8.77 11.61
CA HIS A 447 1.41 -9.72 10.51
C HIS A 447 0.05 -10.31 10.10
N SER A 448 -0.80 -10.65 11.09
CA SER A 448 -2.14 -11.21 10.84
C SER A 448 -3.12 -10.22 10.21
N HIS A 449 -2.76 -8.94 10.20
CA HIS A 449 -3.49 -7.94 9.42
C HIS A 449 -3.24 -8.04 7.91
N SER A 450 -2.11 -8.63 7.49
CA SER A 450 -1.66 -8.58 6.10
C SER A 450 -2.50 -9.42 5.13
N ILE A 451 -2.59 -8.95 3.87
CA ILE A 451 -3.20 -9.71 2.77
C ILE A 451 -2.41 -10.99 2.47
N GLU A 452 -1.07 -10.96 2.61
CA GLU A 452 -0.20 -12.12 2.39
C GLU A 452 -0.52 -13.27 3.35
N GLU A 453 -0.79 -12.99 4.62
CA GLU A 453 -1.15 -14.04 5.59
C GLU A 453 -2.51 -14.67 5.26
N MET A 454 -3.49 -13.86 4.88
CA MET A 454 -4.79 -14.33 4.40
C MET A 454 -4.64 -15.21 3.14
N LEU A 455 -3.88 -14.74 2.15
CA LEU A 455 -3.59 -15.48 0.92
C LEU A 455 -2.92 -16.82 1.21
N ASN A 456 -1.98 -16.85 2.16
CA ASN A 456 -1.30 -18.08 2.57
C ASN A 456 -2.26 -19.05 3.26
N ALA A 457 -3.12 -18.58 4.16
CA ALA A 457 -4.12 -19.42 4.83
C ALA A 457 -5.08 -20.07 3.81
N LEU A 458 -5.55 -19.31 2.81
CA LEU A 458 -6.43 -19.81 1.75
C LEU A 458 -5.69 -20.70 0.73
N GLY A 459 -4.42 -20.41 0.45
CA GLY A 459 -3.62 -21.09 -0.57
C GLY A 459 -3.01 -22.43 -0.13
N MET A 460 -2.72 -22.60 1.16
CA MET A 460 -1.96 -23.74 1.67
C MET A 460 -2.60 -25.10 1.36
N GLU A 461 -3.93 -25.21 1.43
CA GLU A 461 -4.64 -26.46 1.11
C GLU A 461 -4.44 -26.91 -0.34
N ASN A 462 -4.23 -25.94 -1.25
CA ASN A 462 -4.03 -26.16 -2.67
C ASN A 462 -2.54 -26.19 -3.06
N GLY A 463 -1.63 -26.28 -2.09
CA GLY A 463 -0.19 -26.28 -2.33
C GLY A 463 0.32 -24.95 -2.88
N ARG A 464 -0.35 -23.84 -2.56
CA ARG A 464 0.07 -22.49 -2.91
C ARG A 464 0.53 -21.75 -1.66
N GLN A 465 1.54 -20.92 -1.84
CA GLN A 465 2.01 -19.94 -0.88
C GLN A 465 2.26 -18.64 -1.66
N TYR A 466 2.23 -17.51 -0.99
CA TYR A 466 2.44 -16.19 -1.55
C TYR A 466 3.56 -15.50 -0.79
N GLN A 467 4.35 -14.74 -1.53
CA GLN A 467 5.38 -13.86 -1.00
C GLN A 467 5.29 -12.54 -1.75
N GLY A 468 4.78 -11.50 -1.10
CA GLY A 468 4.21 -10.34 -1.76
C GLY A 468 3.21 -10.79 -2.84
N ASN A 469 3.38 -10.28 -4.05
CA ASN A 469 2.51 -10.58 -5.17
C ASN A 469 2.99 -11.76 -6.05
N ASP A 470 4.01 -12.51 -5.62
CA ASP A 470 4.48 -13.73 -6.30
C ASP A 470 3.80 -14.98 -5.71
N MET A 471 3.35 -15.87 -6.60
CA MET A 471 2.85 -17.18 -6.24
C MET A 471 4.01 -18.18 -6.16
N ILE A 472 4.06 -18.92 -5.06
CA ILE A 472 4.97 -20.04 -4.80
C ILE A 472 4.13 -21.31 -4.80
N MET A 473 4.43 -22.23 -5.71
CA MET A 473 3.82 -23.54 -5.74
C MET A 473 4.67 -24.57 -5.00
N ILE A 474 4.00 -25.42 -4.24
CA ILE A 474 4.59 -26.45 -3.39
C ILE A 474 4.35 -27.82 -4.05
N GLY A 475 5.40 -28.35 -4.66
CA GLY A 475 5.40 -29.69 -5.27
C GLY A 475 6.03 -30.73 -4.34
N ARG A 476 5.79 -32.01 -4.61
CA ARG A 476 6.45 -33.12 -3.91
C ARG A 476 7.18 -34.01 -4.90
N GLN A 477 8.48 -34.22 -4.68
CA GLN A 477 9.27 -35.15 -5.47
C GLN A 477 10.04 -36.10 -4.54
N ASN A 478 9.85 -37.42 -4.73
CA ASN A 478 10.51 -38.46 -3.92
C ASN A 478 10.30 -38.32 -2.40
N GLY A 479 9.17 -37.75 -1.98
CA GLY A 479 8.86 -37.51 -0.56
C GLY A 479 9.44 -36.22 0.03
N SER A 480 10.23 -35.46 -0.75
CA SER A 480 10.70 -34.13 -0.37
C SER A 480 9.80 -33.05 -0.96
N GLU A 481 9.52 -32.01 -0.18
CA GLU A 481 8.86 -30.80 -0.63
C GLU A 481 9.82 -29.96 -1.47
N ILE A 482 9.33 -29.46 -2.62
CA ILE A 482 10.04 -28.52 -3.48
C ILE A 482 9.14 -27.31 -3.65
N ARG A 483 9.65 -26.13 -3.29
CA ARG A 483 8.96 -24.84 -3.47
C ARG A 483 9.51 -24.15 -4.71
N VAL A 484 8.63 -23.75 -5.61
CA VAL A 484 8.98 -23.05 -6.84
C VAL A 484 8.21 -21.74 -6.85
N ASN A 485 8.91 -20.61 -6.89
CA ASN A 485 8.28 -19.33 -7.22
C ASN A 485 7.87 -19.39 -8.69
N ILE A 486 6.60 -19.70 -8.94
CA ILE A 486 6.11 -19.96 -10.29
C ILE A 486 5.98 -18.66 -11.07
N SER A 487 5.61 -17.55 -10.41
CA SER A 487 5.55 -16.22 -11.01
C SER A 487 6.91 -15.81 -11.59
N ALA A 488 7.98 -15.95 -10.81
CA ALA A 488 9.33 -15.64 -11.27
C ALA A 488 9.81 -16.57 -12.39
N ALA A 489 9.48 -17.86 -12.33
CA ALA A 489 9.86 -18.82 -13.36
C ALA A 489 9.15 -18.54 -14.70
N VAL A 490 7.85 -18.23 -14.64
CA VAL A 490 7.04 -17.88 -15.82
C VAL A 490 7.55 -16.57 -16.43
N ARG A 491 7.80 -15.53 -15.63
CA ARG A 491 8.41 -14.27 -16.10
C ARG A 491 9.76 -14.51 -16.77
N MET A 492 10.65 -15.28 -16.15
CA MET A 492 11.96 -15.61 -16.73
C MET A 492 11.82 -16.28 -18.10
N TYR A 493 10.87 -17.22 -18.23
CA TYR A 493 10.62 -17.90 -19.49
C TYR A 493 10.06 -16.95 -20.55
N GLN A 494 9.01 -16.19 -20.22
CA GLN A 494 8.33 -15.28 -21.14
C GLN A 494 9.24 -14.15 -21.63
N GLU A 495 9.92 -13.45 -20.71
CA GLU A 495 10.89 -12.40 -21.04
C GLU A 495 12.07 -12.95 -21.82
N GLY A 496 12.54 -14.15 -21.43
CA GLY A 496 13.61 -14.85 -22.14
C GLY A 496 13.24 -15.17 -23.59
N GLN A 497 12.03 -15.69 -23.83
CA GLN A 497 11.52 -15.99 -25.16
C GLN A 497 11.35 -14.73 -26.01
N ALA A 498 10.77 -13.66 -25.46
CA ALA A 498 10.62 -12.38 -26.17
C ALA A 498 11.99 -11.81 -26.59
N LEU A 499 12.97 -11.81 -25.68
CA LEU A 499 14.33 -11.33 -25.98
C LEU A 499 15.04 -12.22 -27.01
N LEU A 500 14.77 -13.52 -27.04
CA LEU A 500 15.34 -14.42 -28.04
C LEU A 500 14.77 -14.13 -29.44
N GLU A 501 13.49 -13.82 -29.55
CA GLU A 501 12.87 -13.46 -30.82
C GLU A 501 13.37 -12.11 -31.34
N GLU A 502 13.56 -11.13 -30.46
CA GLU A 502 14.21 -9.85 -30.82
C GLU A 502 15.63 -10.09 -31.34
N LYS A 503 16.43 -10.89 -30.63
CA LYS A 503 17.79 -11.23 -31.04
C LYS A 503 17.81 -11.97 -32.38
N ARG A 504 16.89 -12.92 -32.60
CA ARG A 504 16.76 -13.64 -33.87
C ARG A 504 16.47 -12.69 -35.02
N SER A 505 15.48 -11.81 -34.83
CA SER A 505 15.12 -10.77 -35.81
C SER A 505 16.29 -9.83 -36.12
N ALA A 506 17.04 -9.41 -35.10
CA ALA A 506 18.20 -8.54 -35.29
C ALA A 506 19.34 -9.24 -36.05
N VAL A 507 19.62 -10.51 -35.75
CA VAL A 507 20.62 -11.31 -36.47
C VAL A 507 20.23 -11.46 -37.95
N GLU A 508 18.97 -11.80 -38.23
CA GLU A 508 18.45 -11.92 -39.60
C GLU A 508 18.55 -10.60 -40.38
N ALA A 509 18.21 -9.48 -39.74
CA ALA A 509 18.34 -8.15 -40.34
C ALA A 509 19.79 -7.81 -40.70
N VAL A 510 20.74 -8.09 -39.79
CA VAL A 510 22.18 -7.86 -40.02
C VAL A 510 22.69 -8.73 -41.17
N MET A 511 22.27 -9.99 -41.26
CA MET A 511 22.66 -10.86 -42.38
C MET A 511 22.12 -10.34 -43.71
N SER A 512 20.81 -10.04 -43.76
CA SER A 512 20.17 -9.56 -44.98
C SER A 512 20.85 -8.29 -45.48
N THR A 513 21.16 -7.37 -44.56
CA THR A 513 21.85 -6.12 -44.89
C THR A 513 23.27 -6.39 -45.38
N SER A 514 24.00 -7.29 -44.74
CA SER A 514 25.37 -7.64 -45.15
C SER A 514 25.42 -8.27 -46.54
N GLN A 515 24.45 -9.13 -46.86
CA GLN A 515 24.33 -9.73 -48.20
C GLN A 515 24.12 -8.66 -49.27
N VAL A 516 23.16 -7.75 -49.05
CA VAL A 516 22.81 -6.69 -50.00
C VAL A 516 23.96 -5.70 -50.18
N GLU A 517 24.51 -5.18 -49.08
CA GLU A 517 25.52 -4.12 -49.15
C GLU A 517 26.88 -4.63 -49.65
N LEU A 518 27.27 -5.86 -49.31
CA LEU A 518 28.61 -6.36 -49.60
C LEU A 518 28.67 -7.21 -50.87
N LEU A 519 27.82 -8.22 -51.00
CA LEU A 519 27.90 -9.16 -52.12
C LEU A 519 27.18 -8.60 -53.35
N ASP A 520 25.94 -8.15 -53.18
CA ASP A 520 25.18 -7.59 -54.29
C ASP A 520 25.77 -6.23 -54.71
N GLY A 521 26.15 -5.39 -53.73
CA GLY A 521 26.88 -4.15 -53.99
C GLY A 521 28.20 -4.35 -54.75
N TYR A 522 28.99 -5.38 -54.42
CA TYR A 522 30.21 -5.71 -55.17
C TYR A 522 29.92 -6.11 -56.61
N GLU A 523 28.93 -6.98 -56.84
CA GLU A 523 28.55 -7.40 -58.19
C GLU A 523 27.93 -6.26 -59.01
N GLU A 524 27.21 -5.34 -58.37
CA GLU A 524 26.70 -4.13 -58.99
C GLU A 524 27.84 -3.22 -59.46
N GLU A 525 28.80 -2.91 -58.59
CA GLU A 525 29.96 -2.09 -58.93
C GLU A 525 30.84 -2.75 -60.01
N LYS A 526 31.06 -4.06 -59.92
CA LYS A 526 31.74 -4.84 -60.96
C LYS A 526 31.01 -4.74 -62.30
N SER A 527 29.69 -4.86 -62.30
CA SER A 527 28.87 -4.72 -63.51
C SER A 527 28.97 -3.31 -64.11
N LYS A 528 28.99 -2.26 -63.28
CA LYS A 528 29.24 -0.87 -63.73
C LYS A 528 30.61 -0.72 -64.40
N VAL A 529 31.66 -1.33 -63.84
CA VAL A 529 33.00 -1.30 -64.45
C VAL A 529 33.03 -2.06 -65.78
N ILE A 530 32.46 -3.28 -65.84
CA ILE A 530 32.39 -4.07 -67.08
C ILE A 530 31.61 -3.33 -68.16
N ALA A 531 30.48 -2.72 -67.82
CA ALA A 531 29.70 -1.90 -68.76
C ALA A 531 30.55 -0.76 -69.33
N LYS A 532 31.37 -0.10 -68.48
CA LYS A 532 32.27 0.96 -68.92
C LYS A 532 33.41 0.46 -69.80
N ILE A 533 33.98 -0.72 -69.49
CA ILE A 533 34.98 -1.39 -70.34
C ILE A 533 34.39 -1.65 -71.72
N ASN A 534 33.21 -2.28 -71.79
CA ASN A 534 32.52 -2.58 -73.04
C ASN A 534 32.21 -1.32 -73.86
N GLU A 535 31.82 -0.23 -73.21
CA GLU A 535 31.60 1.07 -73.87
C GLU A 535 32.89 1.61 -74.51
N ILE A 536 34.03 1.50 -73.81
CA ILE A 536 35.33 1.96 -74.30
C ILE A 536 35.81 1.11 -75.48
N GLU A 537 35.72 -0.22 -75.36
CA GLU A 537 36.15 -1.15 -76.41
C GLU A 537 35.26 -1.12 -77.65
N GLY A 538 33.96 -0.93 -77.46
CA GLY A 538 32.99 -0.80 -78.54
C GLY A 538 33.09 0.53 -79.30
N ASN A 539 33.71 1.56 -78.73
CA ASN A 539 33.83 2.88 -79.35
C ASN A 539 35.25 3.52 -79.22
N PRO A 540 36.29 2.88 -79.78
CA PRO A 540 37.68 3.27 -79.54
C PRO A 540 38.05 4.66 -80.09
N VAL A 541 37.36 5.11 -81.15
CA VAL A 541 37.58 6.44 -81.74
C VAL A 541 37.17 7.54 -80.76
N SER A 542 36.03 7.39 -80.08
CA SER A 542 35.52 8.39 -79.13
C SER A 542 36.43 8.57 -77.90
N TYR A 543 37.16 7.52 -77.54
CA TYR A 543 38.13 7.53 -76.43
C TYR A 543 39.56 7.92 -76.86
N THR A 544 39.80 8.20 -78.14
CA THR A 544 41.14 8.55 -78.67
C THR A 544 41.75 9.77 -77.96
N ASN A 545 40.96 10.82 -77.70
CA ASN A 545 41.45 12.03 -77.02
C ASN A 545 41.89 11.78 -75.58
N VAL A 546 41.18 10.90 -74.86
CA VAL A 546 41.46 10.57 -73.45
C VAL A 546 42.72 9.73 -73.31
N LEU A 547 42.94 8.79 -74.24
CA LEU A 547 44.08 7.86 -74.21
C LEU A 547 45.35 8.41 -74.88
N ARG A 548 45.25 9.53 -75.58
CA ARG A 548 46.36 10.15 -76.32
C ARG A 548 47.60 10.44 -75.47
N LYS A 549 47.41 10.70 -74.17
CA LYS A 549 48.50 10.93 -73.20
C LYS A 549 49.35 9.68 -72.91
N TYR A 550 48.86 8.49 -73.24
CA TYR A 550 49.53 7.21 -72.94
C TYR A 550 50.14 6.53 -74.18
N VAL A 551 49.92 7.09 -75.38
CA VAL A 551 50.42 6.52 -76.65
C VAL A 551 51.13 7.62 -77.44
N TYR A 552 52.36 7.36 -77.89
CA TYR A 552 53.14 8.35 -78.64
C TYR A 552 52.63 8.49 -80.07
N PHE A 553 52.03 9.65 -80.39
CA PHE A 553 51.57 9.99 -81.75
C PHE A 553 52.44 11.09 -82.36
N PRO A 554 53.26 10.79 -83.40
CA PRO A 554 54.08 11.80 -84.06
C PRO A 554 53.29 12.76 -84.99
N ARG A 555 51.98 12.54 -85.22
CA ARG A 555 51.08 13.39 -86.04
C ARG A 555 49.66 13.43 -85.47
N LEU A 556 48.93 14.52 -85.74
CA LEU A 556 47.57 14.84 -85.21
C LEU A 556 46.43 14.06 -85.89
N ASP A 557 46.70 13.26 -86.91
CA ASP A 557 45.74 12.61 -87.82
C ASP A 557 45.49 11.12 -87.53
N LYS A 558 46.07 10.57 -86.46
CA LYS A 558 45.93 9.16 -86.09
C LYS A 558 44.82 8.95 -85.07
N SER A 559 43.93 7.99 -85.33
CA SER A 559 42.89 7.55 -84.39
C SER A 559 43.17 6.15 -83.84
N ILE A 560 42.67 5.87 -82.63
CA ILE A 560 42.69 4.52 -82.06
C ILE A 560 41.52 3.75 -82.66
N THR A 561 41.81 2.68 -83.40
CA THR A 561 40.80 1.86 -84.10
C THR A 561 40.39 0.62 -83.32
N ARG A 562 41.17 0.24 -82.29
CA ARG A 562 40.86 -0.86 -81.39
C ARG A 562 41.46 -0.58 -80.01
N ILE A 563 40.66 -0.78 -78.98
CA ILE A 563 41.10 -0.84 -77.59
C ILE A 563 40.75 -2.25 -77.10
N ALA A 564 41.65 -2.85 -76.33
CA ALA A 564 41.42 -4.10 -75.62
C ALA A 564 41.95 -3.90 -74.19
N ILE A 565 41.04 -3.86 -73.23
CA ILE A 565 41.33 -3.75 -71.81
C ILE A 565 41.52 -5.17 -71.29
N GLN A 566 42.63 -5.39 -70.60
CA GLN A 566 42.82 -6.63 -69.86
C GLN A 566 42.42 -6.39 -68.42
N ASP A 567 41.33 -7.01 -68.01
CA ASP A 567 40.76 -6.92 -66.67
C ASP A 567 40.84 -8.26 -65.94
N SER A 568 40.91 -8.19 -64.62
CA SER A 568 40.81 -9.34 -63.74
C SER A 568 40.12 -8.89 -62.46
N PHE A 569 38.84 -9.24 -62.34
CA PHE A 569 38.08 -9.04 -61.12
C PHE A 569 38.37 -10.20 -60.17
N GLN A 570 39.12 -9.92 -59.10
CA GLN A 570 39.31 -10.87 -58.02
C GLN A 570 38.01 -10.97 -57.22
N PRO A 571 37.54 -12.18 -56.88
CA PRO A 571 36.35 -12.33 -56.04
C PRO A 571 36.55 -11.61 -54.70
N LEU A 572 35.44 -11.15 -54.10
CA LEU A 572 35.46 -10.66 -52.73
C LEU A 572 36.01 -11.80 -51.84
N THR A 573 37.13 -11.57 -51.15
CA THR A 573 37.83 -12.58 -50.33
C THR A 573 38.09 -12.02 -48.94
N GLY A 574 38.05 -12.87 -47.92
CA GLY A 574 38.35 -12.50 -46.53
C GLY A 574 37.19 -11.89 -45.73
N ILE A 575 36.00 -11.77 -46.32
CA ILE A 575 34.76 -11.38 -45.62
C ILE A 575 33.87 -12.63 -45.56
N SER A 576 33.93 -13.37 -44.46
CA SER A 576 32.94 -14.40 -44.13
C SER A 576 32.36 -14.06 -42.76
N PHE A 577 31.05 -13.82 -42.74
CA PHE A 577 30.29 -13.70 -41.50
C PHE A 577 29.73 -15.05 -41.07
N ASP A 578 30.02 -16.14 -41.79
CA ASP A 578 29.40 -17.44 -41.56
C ASP A 578 29.72 -17.97 -40.15
N ASP A 579 30.97 -17.80 -39.70
CA ASP A 579 31.39 -18.18 -38.36
C ASP A 579 30.72 -17.30 -37.29
N LEU A 580 30.65 -15.99 -37.51
CA LEU A 580 29.99 -15.06 -36.58
C LEU A 580 28.50 -15.36 -36.47
N TYR A 581 27.84 -15.57 -37.61
CA TYR A 581 26.43 -15.90 -37.73
C TYR A 581 26.11 -17.23 -37.06
N SER A 582 26.89 -18.28 -37.37
CA SER A 582 26.73 -19.60 -36.78
C SER A 582 26.90 -19.53 -35.26
N ASN A 583 27.85 -18.74 -34.75
CA ASN A 583 28.05 -18.54 -33.32
C ASN A 583 26.86 -17.81 -32.67
N LEU A 584 26.32 -16.76 -33.30
CA LEU A 584 25.16 -16.03 -32.80
C LEU A 584 23.91 -16.90 -32.76
N LEU A 585 23.62 -17.63 -33.84
CA LEU A 585 22.51 -18.59 -33.86
C LEU A 585 22.67 -19.71 -32.86
N THR A 586 23.88 -20.27 -32.71
CA THR A 586 24.16 -21.32 -31.72
C THR A 586 23.91 -20.78 -30.31
N THR A 587 24.27 -19.52 -30.03
CA THR A 587 24.02 -18.90 -28.74
C THR A 587 22.53 -18.71 -28.47
N ILE A 588 21.77 -18.27 -29.48
CA ILE A 588 20.31 -18.16 -29.40
C ILE A 588 19.70 -19.55 -29.13
N GLN A 589 20.08 -20.57 -29.89
CA GLN A 589 19.57 -21.94 -29.72
C GLN A 589 19.89 -22.52 -28.34
N ASN A 590 21.14 -22.39 -27.87
CA ASN A 590 21.53 -22.90 -26.55
C ASN A 590 20.75 -22.21 -25.41
N THR A 591 20.41 -20.93 -25.59
CA THR A 591 19.61 -20.18 -24.60
C THR A 591 18.15 -20.63 -24.63
N ASP A 592 17.58 -20.84 -25.83
CA ASP A 592 16.24 -21.39 -26.01
C ASP A 592 16.11 -22.80 -25.42
N ASP A 593 17.08 -23.67 -25.68
CA ASP A 593 17.17 -25.02 -25.11
C ASP A 593 17.22 -24.98 -23.58
N PHE A 594 17.96 -24.02 -23.00
CA PHE A 594 18.03 -23.83 -21.55
C PHE A 594 16.69 -23.39 -20.95
N LEU A 595 16.01 -22.42 -21.55
CA LEU A 595 14.70 -21.96 -21.09
C LEU A 595 13.66 -23.08 -21.17
N THR A 596 13.62 -23.79 -22.29
CA THR A 596 12.71 -24.92 -22.52
C THR A 596 12.97 -26.07 -21.55
N SER A 597 14.25 -26.44 -21.33
CA SER A 597 14.61 -27.48 -20.37
C SER A 597 14.25 -27.08 -18.92
N SER A 598 14.36 -25.79 -18.59
CA SER A 598 13.98 -25.27 -17.27
C SER A 598 12.46 -25.34 -17.05
N ARG A 599 11.68 -24.94 -18.05
CA ARG A 599 10.21 -25.12 -18.08
C ARG A 599 9.82 -26.58 -17.86
N GLU A 600 10.36 -27.50 -18.67
CA GLU A 600 10.05 -28.93 -18.57
C GLU A 600 10.42 -29.53 -17.19
N ALA A 601 11.51 -29.06 -16.59
CA ALA A 601 11.91 -29.48 -15.25
C ALA A 601 10.89 -29.03 -14.18
N ILE A 602 10.36 -27.81 -14.30
CA ILE A 602 9.32 -27.28 -13.42
C ILE A 602 8.02 -28.06 -13.60
N GLU A 603 7.54 -28.23 -14.84
CA GLU A 603 6.34 -29.02 -15.12
C GLU A 603 6.44 -30.44 -14.52
N LYS A 604 7.62 -31.05 -14.58
CA LYS A 604 7.86 -32.39 -14.00
C LYS A 604 7.81 -32.41 -12.48
N ILE A 605 8.17 -31.32 -11.78
CA ILE A 605 8.03 -31.23 -10.32
C ILE A 605 6.56 -31.32 -9.91
N PHE A 606 5.68 -30.78 -10.75
CA PHE A 606 4.23 -30.77 -10.55
C PHE A 606 3.50 -31.85 -11.36
N GLU A 607 4.16 -32.97 -11.66
CA GLU A 607 3.55 -34.12 -12.36
C GLU A 607 2.88 -33.79 -13.72
N LYS A 608 3.33 -32.73 -14.39
CA LYS A 608 2.70 -32.16 -15.59
C LYS A 608 1.26 -31.70 -15.35
N ASP A 609 1.03 -31.09 -14.19
CA ASP A 609 -0.16 -30.33 -13.89
C ASP A 609 -0.50 -29.40 -15.07
N GLU A 610 -1.74 -29.53 -15.56
CA GLU A 610 -2.20 -28.82 -16.75
C GLU A 610 -2.19 -27.30 -16.54
N HIS A 611 -2.52 -26.84 -15.33
CA HIS A 611 -2.49 -25.43 -14.98
C HIS A 611 -1.06 -24.90 -15.00
N VAL A 612 -0.10 -25.61 -14.40
CA VAL A 612 1.33 -25.21 -14.45
C VAL A 612 1.85 -25.12 -15.88
N ALA A 613 1.52 -26.10 -16.73
CA ALA A 613 1.94 -26.10 -18.13
C ALA A 613 1.33 -24.91 -18.90
N GLN A 614 0.06 -24.60 -18.66
CA GLN A 614 -0.64 -23.49 -19.31
C GLN A 614 0.02 -22.14 -19.03
N LEU A 615 0.54 -21.91 -17.83
CA LEU A 615 1.19 -20.62 -17.48
C LEU A 615 2.35 -20.26 -18.42
N PHE A 616 3.08 -21.26 -18.92
CA PHE A 616 4.21 -21.06 -19.83
C PHE A 616 3.81 -20.90 -21.30
N ASP A 617 2.53 -21.13 -21.66
CA ASP A 617 2.05 -21.06 -23.05
C ASP A 617 1.59 -19.64 -23.46
N TYR A 618 1.57 -18.71 -22.51
CA TYR A 618 1.22 -17.32 -22.74
C TYR A 618 2.46 -16.42 -22.71
N GLY A 619 2.40 -15.29 -23.41
CA GLY A 619 3.43 -14.26 -23.45
C GLY A 619 3.23 -13.23 -22.34
N GLN A 620 4.11 -12.23 -22.26
CA GLN A 620 3.91 -11.11 -21.34
C GLN A 620 2.52 -10.48 -21.57
N GLY A 621 1.75 -10.30 -20.49
CA GLY A 621 0.39 -9.77 -20.56
C GLY A 621 -0.69 -10.80 -20.92
N GLY A 622 -0.39 -12.11 -20.95
CA GLY A 622 -1.41 -13.14 -21.11
C GLY A 622 -1.88 -13.39 -22.54
N GLU A 623 -1.21 -12.84 -23.56
CA GLU A 623 -1.51 -13.20 -24.94
C GLU A 623 -1.02 -14.61 -25.25
N LYS A 624 -1.84 -15.43 -25.89
CA LYS A 624 -1.44 -16.80 -26.26
C LYS A 624 -0.35 -16.71 -27.33
N VAL A 625 0.88 -17.10 -27.00
CA VAL A 625 1.95 -17.14 -27.99
C VAL A 625 1.64 -18.30 -28.93
N ALA A 626 1.62 -18.03 -30.23
CA ALA A 626 1.57 -19.10 -31.22
C ALA A 626 2.87 -19.92 -31.11
N LEU A 627 2.84 -20.99 -30.32
CA LEU A 627 3.90 -22.01 -30.31
C LEU A 627 4.09 -22.49 -31.76
N ARG A 628 5.32 -22.35 -32.27
CA ARG A 628 5.72 -22.90 -33.57
C ARG A 628 6.07 -24.37 -33.47
#